data_AF-A0A9E6DC40-F1
#
_entry.id   AF-A0A9E6DC40-F1
#
_cell.length_a   1.000
_cell.length_b   1.000
_cell.length_c   1.000
_cell.angle_alpha   90.00
_cell.angle_beta   90.00
_cell.angle_gamma   90.00
#
_symmetry.space_group_name_H-M   'P 1'
#
loop_
_entity.id
_entity.type
_entity.pdbx_description
1 polymer ?
#
loop_
_entity_poly.entity_id
_entity_poly.type
_entity_poly.pdbx_seq_one_letter_code
_entity_poly.pdbx_strand_id
1 'polypeptide(L)'
;MNQPQTFSDHKIRQTIEALKSDGQNITPWAVQSRLGGGDFLRIQQMIDQFFPHLKTTATEPAPMQFSAQPKSVDFIAESHQSTDIIDKQMPSGIEASMYQMQTTLGQMANQLWNDAASNAENQVRGKLFSAQQAHAEAKQAHVEAEVAKEQMQQTIGKLTAELDVLDVEYKQTQAALESESSQLKDTLTQRDSLLKNVEALESENQTLEQTAFNANIKAAKAEGLAEIVKEQLALAKQSEKQIQKSLDRSEKKVSDLNREMHNTSQSLRDEMRDRQVPLYPQKRVRTTDDSLQAQYPPQEIPPAKDAQPAPQMPQPITPPPAASPLQPNPSTQGKALQDLGHALVMTRAKKVSQAKTRTLSDKLFERKKSQFRAKKK
;
A
#
# COMPACT_ATOMS: atom_id res chain seq x y z
N MET A 1 42.47 -9.72 -42.78
CA MET A 1 41.12 -9.69 -43.39
C MET A 1 40.31 -8.65 -42.66
N ASN A 2 39.84 -7.60 -43.33
CA ASN A 2 38.99 -6.59 -42.69
C ASN A 2 37.57 -7.14 -42.59
N GLN A 3 37.02 -7.24 -41.38
CA GLN A 3 35.58 -7.42 -41.21
C GLN A 3 34.88 -6.11 -41.63
N PRO A 4 33.75 -6.17 -42.36
CA PRO A 4 32.97 -4.98 -42.66
C PRO A 4 32.43 -4.41 -41.35
N GLN A 5 32.72 -3.13 -41.07
CA GLN A 5 32.19 -2.45 -39.89
C GLN A 5 30.67 -2.41 -39.95
N THR A 6 30.01 -2.97 -38.94
CA THR A 6 28.54 -2.97 -38.84
C THR A 6 28.05 -1.63 -38.32
N PHE A 7 27.74 -0.71 -39.24
CA PHE A 7 27.08 0.55 -38.89
C PHE A 7 25.60 0.32 -38.56
N SER A 8 25.09 1.04 -37.55
CA SER A 8 23.68 0.96 -37.19
C SER A 8 22.79 1.54 -38.30
N ASP A 9 21.61 0.94 -38.48
CA ASP A 9 20.64 1.37 -39.50
C ASP A 9 20.36 2.87 -39.43
N HIS A 10 20.22 3.43 -38.22
CA HIS A 10 19.99 4.87 -38.04
C HIS A 10 21.09 5.73 -38.69
N LYS A 11 22.36 5.33 -38.57
CA LYS A 11 23.50 6.05 -39.17
C LYS A 11 23.56 5.89 -40.69
N ILE A 12 23.16 4.73 -41.21
CA ILE A 12 22.99 4.51 -42.65
C ILE A 12 21.88 5.43 -43.20
N ARG A 13 20.73 5.56 -42.52
CA ARG A 13 19.63 6.47 -42.93
C ARG A 13 20.05 7.94 -42.93
N GLN A 14 20.67 8.42 -41.86
CA GLN A 14 21.21 9.79 -41.80
C GLN A 14 22.17 10.09 -42.96
N THR A 15 23.01 9.12 -43.34
CA THR A 15 23.97 9.29 -44.44
C THR A 15 23.28 9.32 -45.81
N ILE A 16 22.21 8.54 -45.98
CA ILE A 16 21.37 8.58 -47.19
C ILE A 16 20.63 9.94 -47.29
N GLU A 17 20.07 10.43 -46.20
CA GLU A 17 19.40 11.75 -46.14
C GLU A 17 20.39 12.90 -46.42
N ALA A 18 21.62 12.82 -45.91
CA ALA A 18 22.68 13.78 -46.23
C ALA A 18 23.11 13.71 -47.70
N LEU A 19 23.19 12.53 -48.32
CA LEU A 19 23.46 12.41 -49.76
C LEU A 19 22.32 13.01 -50.60
N LYS A 20 21.07 12.87 -50.13
CA LYS A 20 19.90 13.49 -50.75
C LYS A 20 19.92 15.02 -50.64
N SER A 21 20.27 15.58 -49.49
CA SER A 21 20.35 17.06 -49.32
C SER A 21 21.46 17.68 -50.16
N ASP A 22 22.54 16.94 -50.39
CA ASP A 22 23.67 17.38 -51.20
C ASP A 22 23.45 17.19 -52.72
N GLY A 23 22.26 16.72 -53.13
CA GLY A 23 21.90 16.50 -54.53
C GLY A 23 22.66 15.37 -55.22
N GLN A 24 23.28 14.46 -54.47
CA GLN A 24 24.08 13.35 -55.03
C GLN A 24 23.23 12.11 -55.30
N ASN A 25 23.62 11.33 -56.31
CA ASN A 25 22.96 10.06 -56.63
C ASN A 25 23.15 9.05 -55.50
N ILE A 26 22.04 8.69 -54.85
CA ILE A 26 22.00 7.74 -53.73
C ILE A 26 22.23 6.32 -54.28
N THR A 27 23.48 5.87 -54.22
CA THR A 27 23.88 4.49 -54.54
C THR A 27 24.46 3.82 -53.29
N PRO A 28 24.41 2.48 -53.17
CA PRO A 28 24.97 1.79 -52.00
C PRO A 28 26.47 2.08 -51.83
N TRP A 29 27.19 2.21 -52.94
CA TRP A 29 28.61 2.57 -52.94
C TRP A 29 28.87 4.01 -52.47
N ALA A 30 28.02 4.98 -52.85
CA ALA A 30 28.15 6.35 -52.34
C ALA A 30 27.91 6.42 -50.81
N VAL A 31 26.92 5.68 -50.31
CA VAL A 31 26.63 5.57 -48.87
C VAL A 31 27.78 4.87 -48.13
N GLN A 32 28.28 3.74 -48.65
CA GLN A 32 29.40 3.00 -48.06
C GLN A 32 30.69 3.85 -48.03
N SER A 33 30.99 4.57 -49.12
CA SER A 33 32.14 5.49 -49.19
C SER A 33 32.02 6.63 -48.19
N ARG A 34 30.82 7.21 -48.02
CA ARG A 34 30.58 8.31 -47.06
C ARG A 34 30.57 7.85 -45.59
N LEU A 35 30.25 6.57 -45.34
CA LEU A 35 30.39 5.93 -44.03
C LEU A 35 31.83 5.48 -43.70
N GLY A 36 32.72 5.39 -44.70
CA GLY A 36 34.07 4.84 -44.57
C GLY A 36 34.11 3.31 -44.53
N GLY A 37 33.04 2.64 -44.98
CA GLY A 37 32.86 1.18 -44.94
C GLY A 37 31.39 0.80 -44.75
N GLY A 38 31.15 -0.47 -44.42
CA GLY A 38 29.80 -0.98 -44.13
C GLY A 38 29.47 -2.27 -44.86
N ASP A 39 28.43 -2.96 -44.40
CA ASP A 39 27.80 -4.05 -45.14
C ASP A 39 27.00 -3.48 -46.33
N PHE A 40 27.52 -3.72 -47.54
CA PHE A 40 26.92 -3.29 -48.80
C PHE A 40 25.49 -3.84 -48.98
N LEU A 41 25.24 -5.08 -48.55
CA LEU A 41 23.94 -5.74 -48.72
C LEU A 41 22.89 -5.10 -47.80
N ARG A 42 23.27 -4.76 -46.57
CA ARG A 42 22.40 -4.04 -45.65
C ARG A 42 22.11 -2.61 -46.12
N ILE A 43 23.11 -1.92 -46.66
CA ILE A 43 22.95 -0.58 -47.25
C ILE A 43 22.00 -0.64 -48.47
N GLN A 44 22.17 -1.62 -49.36
CA GLN A 44 21.29 -1.84 -50.51
C GLN A 44 19.83 -2.06 -50.08
N GLN A 45 19.58 -2.97 -49.13
CA GLN A 45 18.24 -3.23 -48.56
C GLN A 45 17.58 -1.95 -48.02
N MET A 46 18.36 -1.07 -47.40
CA MET A 46 17.86 0.18 -46.84
C MET A 46 17.55 1.23 -47.92
N ILE A 47 18.38 1.33 -48.96
CA ILE A 47 18.05 2.18 -50.11
C ILE A 47 16.77 1.67 -50.79
N ASP A 48 16.62 0.35 -50.96
CA ASP A 48 15.41 -0.27 -51.51
C ASP A 48 14.14 0.00 -50.68
N GLN A 49 14.24 0.00 -49.35
CA GLN A 49 13.11 0.27 -48.45
C GLN A 49 12.72 1.75 -48.41
N PHE A 50 13.69 2.68 -48.40
CA PHE A 50 13.41 4.11 -48.18
C PHE A 50 13.35 4.94 -49.47
N PHE A 51 13.91 4.44 -50.58
CA PHE A 51 13.98 5.16 -51.86
C PHE A 51 13.65 4.26 -53.07
N PRO A 52 12.47 3.61 -53.11
CA PRO A 52 12.10 2.66 -54.17
C PRO A 52 12.05 3.28 -55.59
N HIS A 53 11.96 4.61 -55.70
CA HIS A 53 11.91 5.33 -56.98
C HIS A 53 13.25 5.44 -57.72
N LEU A 54 14.36 4.94 -57.15
CA LEU A 54 15.69 5.00 -57.77
C LEU A 54 15.97 3.85 -58.77
N LYS A 55 15.07 2.86 -58.92
CA LYS A 55 15.28 1.69 -59.79
C LYS A 55 15.15 1.95 -61.30
N THR A 56 14.81 3.16 -61.74
CA THR A 56 14.50 3.47 -63.14
C THR A 56 15.67 3.91 -64.02
N THR A 57 16.92 3.85 -63.54
CA THR A 57 18.12 4.05 -64.39
C THR A 57 19.27 3.09 -64.05
N ALA A 58 19.02 1.78 -64.21
CA ALA A 58 20.07 0.81 -64.46
C ALA A 58 20.04 0.45 -65.95
N THR A 59 20.67 1.28 -66.78
CA THR A 59 20.83 1.02 -68.21
C THR A 59 21.58 -0.30 -68.39
N GLU A 60 20.96 -1.25 -69.08
CA GLU A 60 21.63 -2.52 -69.44
C GLU A 60 22.92 -2.21 -70.23
N PRO A 61 24.04 -2.92 -69.96
CA PRO A 61 25.19 -2.83 -70.83
C PRO A 61 24.81 -3.40 -72.20
N ALA A 62 24.80 -2.53 -73.22
CA ALA A 62 24.38 -2.90 -74.57
C ALA A 62 25.16 -4.15 -75.07
N PRO A 63 24.47 -5.12 -75.72
CA PRO A 63 25.17 -6.23 -76.33
C PRO A 63 26.10 -5.70 -77.42
N MET A 64 27.41 -5.95 -77.30
CA MET A 64 28.35 -5.66 -78.38
C MET A 64 28.06 -6.58 -79.58
N GLN A 65 27.16 -6.16 -80.46
CA GLN A 65 27.05 -6.70 -81.81
C GLN A 65 28.30 -6.34 -82.60
N PHE A 66 29.31 -7.21 -82.53
CA PHE A 66 30.43 -7.13 -83.46
C PHE A 66 29.98 -7.69 -84.82
N SER A 67 29.59 -6.78 -85.72
CA SER A 67 29.13 -7.12 -87.06
C SER A 67 30.24 -7.75 -87.88
N ALA A 68 30.17 -9.06 -88.12
CA ALA A 68 31.00 -9.73 -89.09
C ALA A 68 30.60 -9.30 -90.51
N GLN A 69 31.35 -8.37 -91.11
CA GLN A 69 31.27 -8.11 -92.55
C GLN A 69 31.87 -9.28 -93.32
N PRO A 70 31.12 -9.98 -94.20
CA PRO A 70 31.73 -10.74 -95.27
C PRO A 70 32.26 -9.75 -96.32
N LYS A 71 33.58 -9.58 -96.42
CA LYS A 71 34.18 -8.99 -97.61
C LYS A 71 34.11 -10.01 -98.76
N SER A 72 33.00 -10.02 -99.47
CA SER A 72 33.00 -10.47 -100.86
C SER A 72 33.82 -9.46 -101.67
N VAL A 73 35.01 -9.88 -102.11
CA VAL A 73 35.75 -9.17 -103.16
C VAL A 73 35.73 -10.08 -104.36
N ASP A 74 34.93 -9.70 -105.35
CA ASP A 74 34.94 -10.32 -106.67
C ASP A 74 36.36 -10.25 -107.24
N PHE A 75 36.91 -11.41 -107.62
CA PHE A 75 38.06 -11.43 -108.51
C PHE A 75 37.61 -11.85 -109.90
N ILE A 76 37.78 -10.88 -110.79
CA ILE A 76 37.36 -10.81 -112.19
C ILE A 76 37.57 -12.12 -112.94
N ALA A 77 36.55 -12.51 -113.71
CA ALA A 77 36.69 -13.51 -114.76
C ALA A 77 37.51 -12.94 -115.92
N GLU A 78 38.75 -13.40 -116.07
CA GLU A 78 39.49 -13.28 -117.33
C GLU A 78 39.53 -14.64 -118.05
N SER A 79 38.93 -14.64 -119.24
CA SER A 79 38.88 -15.79 -120.13
C SER A 79 40.22 -15.98 -120.84
N HIS A 80 40.96 -17.03 -120.50
CA HIS A 80 42.04 -17.55 -121.35
C HIS A 80 41.73 -18.98 -121.81
N GLN A 81 41.74 -19.13 -123.13
CA GLN A 81 41.35 -20.34 -123.83
C GLN A 81 42.51 -21.34 -123.86
N SER A 82 42.19 -22.61 -123.61
CA SER A 82 42.63 -23.75 -124.41
C SER A 82 44.06 -23.75 -124.98
N THR A 83 45.02 -24.23 -124.19
CA THR A 83 46.07 -25.13 -124.73
C THR A 83 46.18 -26.36 -123.84
N ASP A 84 45.60 -27.45 -124.34
CA ASP A 84 45.85 -28.81 -123.85
C ASP A 84 47.28 -29.24 -124.27
N ILE A 85 47.73 -30.41 -123.79
CA ILE A 85 49.05 -31.04 -124.07
C ILE A 85 50.24 -30.44 -123.30
N ILE A 86 50.44 -30.88 -122.06
CA ILE A 86 51.69 -31.58 -121.67
C ILE A 86 51.33 -32.70 -120.67
N ASP A 87 51.32 -33.94 -121.16
CA ASP A 87 51.45 -35.12 -120.31
C ASP A 87 52.91 -35.22 -119.84
N LYS A 88 53.15 -35.01 -118.54
CA LYS A 88 54.42 -35.28 -117.85
C LYS A 88 54.14 -35.83 -116.47
N GLN A 89 54.42 -37.12 -116.31
CA GLN A 89 54.56 -37.83 -115.04
C GLN A 89 55.23 -36.94 -113.99
N MET A 90 54.66 -36.86 -112.78
CA MET A 90 55.39 -36.25 -111.67
C MET A 90 56.63 -37.10 -111.36
N PRO A 91 57.78 -36.48 -111.07
CA PRO A 91 58.94 -37.23 -110.59
C PRO A 91 58.56 -38.04 -109.35
N SER A 92 58.88 -39.34 -109.34
CA SER A 92 58.50 -40.26 -108.25
C SER A 92 58.99 -39.83 -106.86
N GLY A 93 60.05 -39.03 -106.77
CA GLY A 93 60.50 -38.39 -105.53
C GLY A 93 59.55 -37.31 -105.00
N ILE A 94 58.83 -36.60 -105.87
CA ILE A 94 57.79 -35.63 -105.49
C ILE A 94 56.53 -36.36 -105.05
N GLU A 95 56.13 -37.43 -105.74
CA GLU A 95 55.00 -38.29 -105.32
C GLU A 95 55.27 -38.92 -103.94
N ALA A 96 56.45 -39.52 -103.75
CA ALA A 96 56.86 -40.07 -102.45
C ALA A 96 56.88 -38.99 -101.35
N SER A 97 57.37 -37.78 -101.66
CA SER A 97 57.35 -36.65 -100.73
C SER A 97 55.93 -36.19 -100.39
N MET A 98 55.01 -36.16 -101.37
CA MET A 98 53.59 -35.88 -101.15
C MET A 98 52.92 -36.94 -100.27
N TYR A 99 53.12 -38.23 -100.54
CA TYR A 99 52.57 -39.30 -99.70
C TYR A 99 53.17 -39.30 -98.29
N GLN A 100 54.46 -39.01 -98.15
CA GLN A 100 55.10 -38.82 -96.85
C GLN A 100 54.52 -37.61 -96.11
N MET A 101 54.31 -36.48 -96.80
CA MET A 101 53.70 -35.28 -96.23
C MET A 101 52.25 -35.53 -95.83
N GLN A 102 51.45 -36.20 -96.66
CA GLN A 102 50.06 -36.58 -96.34
C GLN A 102 50.00 -37.54 -95.14
N THR A 103 50.91 -38.50 -95.06
CA THR A 103 51.03 -39.42 -93.91
C THR A 103 51.42 -38.65 -92.64
N THR A 104 52.40 -37.75 -92.73
CA THR A 104 52.84 -36.92 -91.61
C THR A 104 51.75 -35.94 -91.16
N LEU A 105 51.00 -35.35 -92.10
CA LEU A 105 49.83 -34.50 -91.81
C LEU A 105 48.70 -35.31 -91.15
N GLY A 106 48.45 -36.55 -91.61
CA GLY A 106 47.50 -37.46 -90.96
C GLY A 106 47.92 -37.84 -89.55
N GLN A 107 49.21 -38.09 -89.33
CA GLN A 107 49.78 -38.35 -87.99
C GLN A 107 49.67 -37.11 -87.08
N MET A 108 50.03 -35.92 -87.57
CA MET A 108 49.88 -34.66 -86.82
C MET A 108 48.42 -34.33 -86.53
N ALA A 109 47.50 -34.58 -87.46
CA ALA A 109 46.06 -34.40 -87.24
C ALA A 109 45.56 -35.35 -86.14
N ASN A 110 45.95 -36.63 -86.17
CA ASN A 110 45.59 -37.59 -85.12
C ASN A 110 46.20 -37.21 -83.75
N GLN A 111 47.41 -36.66 -83.72
CA GLN A 111 48.00 -36.12 -82.49
C GLN A 111 47.19 -34.93 -81.97
N LEU A 112 46.89 -33.93 -82.81
CA LEU A 112 46.06 -32.77 -82.43
C LEU A 112 44.66 -33.17 -81.93
N TRP A 113 44.03 -34.17 -82.55
CA TRP A 113 42.74 -34.70 -82.08
C TRP A 113 42.85 -35.39 -80.72
N ASN A 114 43.89 -36.19 -80.49
CA ASN A 114 44.12 -36.85 -79.21
C ASN A 114 44.48 -35.85 -78.10
N ASP A 115 45.29 -34.84 -78.41
CA ASP A 115 45.66 -33.77 -77.47
C ASP A 115 44.45 -32.89 -77.12
N ALA A 116 43.62 -32.54 -78.11
CA ALA A 116 42.37 -31.82 -77.89
C ALA A 116 41.37 -32.62 -77.05
N ALA A 117 41.22 -33.92 -77.32
CA ALA A 117 40.37 -34.82 -76.54
C ALA A 117 40.87 -34.97 -75.09
N SER A 118 42.18 -35.19 -74.90
CA SER A 118 42.83 -35.28 -73.58
C SER A 118 42.69 -33.97 -72.78
N ASN A 119 42.89 -32.81 -73.42
CA ASN A 119 42.69 -31.51 -72.78
C ASN A 119 41.22 -31.30 -72.38
N ALA A 120 40.26 -31.63 -73.26
CA ALA A 120 38.84 -31.56 -72.96
C ALA A 120 38.44 -32.48 -71.79
N GLU A 121 38.92 -33.72 -71.77
CA GLU A 121 38.70 -34.67 -70.67
C GLU A 121 39.24 -34.12 -69.34
N ASN A 122 40.49 -33.63 -69.34
CA ASN A 122 41.12 -33.05 -68.15
C ASN A 122 40.36 -31.81 -67.64
N GLN A 123 39.86 -30.95 -68.53
CA GLN A 123 39.02 -29.79 -68.15
C GLN A 123 37.67 -30.22 -67.56
N VAL A 124 36.99 -31.20 -68.16
CA VAL A 124 35.72 -31.73 -67.65
C VAL A 124 35.94 -32.39 -66.29
N ARG A 125 37.01 -33.18 -66.13
CA ARG A 125 37.39 -33.82 -64.87
C ARG A 125 37.71 -32.81 -63.76
N GLY A 126 38.44 -31.74 -64.08
CA GLY A 126 38.73 -30.64 -63.15
C GLY A 126 37.45 -29.91 -62.69
N LYS A 127 36.55 -29.59 -63.63
CA LYS A 127 35.23 -28.99 -63.32
C LYS A 127 34.37 -29.93 -62.48
N LEU A 128 34.35 -31.23 -62.80
CA LEU A 128 33.60 -32.24 -62.05
C LEU A 128 34.12 -32.36 -60.60
N PHE A 129 35.45 -32.40 -60.41
CA PHE A 129 36.05 -32.43 -59.07
C PHE A 129 35.71 -31.17 -58.26
N SER A 130 35.83 -29.99 -58.86
CA SER A 130 35.45 -28.72 -58.21
C SER A 130 33.96 -28.67 -57.85
N ALA A 131 33.07 -29.15 -58.73
CA ALA A 131 31.64 -29.24 -58.46
C ALA A 131 31.30 -30.26 -57.35
N GLN A 132 32.01 -31.40 -57.31
CA GLN A 132 31.89 -32.39 -56.23
C GLN A 132 32.33 -31.82 -54.89
N GLN A 133 33.45 -31.07 -54.85
CA GLN A 133 33.92 -30.38 -53.65
C GLN A 133 32.90 -29.33 -53.18
N ALA A 134 32.46 -28.43 -54.05
CA ALA A 134 31.48 -27.40 -53.71
C ALA A 134 30.14 -27.99 -53.23
N HIS A 135 29.72 -29.13 -53.78
CA HIS A 135 28.54 -29.87 -53.32
C HIS A 135 28.74 -30.55 -51.96
N ALA A 136 29.95 -31.03 -51.63
CA ALA A 136 30.27 -31.55 -50.30
C ALA A 136 30.29 -30.41 -49.25
N GLU A 137 30.90 -29.27 -49.57
CA GLU A 137 30.91 -28.08 -48.73
C GLU A 137 29.48 -27.54 -48.50
N ALA A 138 28.65 -27.46 -49.54
CA ALA A 138 27.25 -27.07 -49.43
C ALA A 138 26.42 -28.03 -48.56
N LYS A 139 26.68 -29.34 -48.63
CA LYS A 139 26.06 -30.33 -47.74
C LYS A 139 26.47 -30.14 -46.28
N GLN A 140 27.75 -29.89 -46.02
CA GLN A 140 28.22 -29.61 -44.66
C GLN A 140 27.57 -28.33 -44.11
N ALA A 141 27.58 -27.24 -44.88
CA ALA A 141 26.95 -25.98 -44.50
C ALA A 141 25.43 -26.13 -44.22
N HIS A 142 24.73 -26.98 -44.98
CA HIS A 142 23.33 -27.29 -44.71
C HIS A 142 23.12 -28.05 -43.40
N VAL A 143 24.01 -29.00 -43.05
CA VAL A 143 23.93 -29.71 -41.76
C VAL A 143 24.19 -28.75 -40.60
N GLU A 144 25.19 -27.88 -40.72
CA GLU A 144 25.49 -26.85 -39.71
C GLU A 144 24.33 -25.85 -39.54
N ALA A 145 23.68 -25.46 -40.64
CA ALA A 145 22.51 -24.57 -40.62
C ALA A 145 21.28 -25.20 -39.95
N GLU A 146 20.98 -26.48 -40.19
CA GLU A 146 19.87 -27.18 -39.52
C GLU A 146 20.15 -27.37 -38.02
N VAL A 147 21.39 -27.69 -37.62
CA VAL A 147 21.77 -27.75 -36.20
C VAL A 147 21.63 -26.39 -35.52
N ALA A 148 22.05 -25.30 -36.16
CA ALA A 148 21.89 -23.95 -35.63
C ALA A 148 20.40 -23.56 -35.48
N LYS A 149 19.58 -23.92 -36.48
CA LYS A 149 18.12 -23.74 -36.47
C LYS A 149 17.44 -24.51 -35.34
N GLU A 150 17.80 -25.77 -35.10
CA GLU A 150 17.29 -26.54 -33.95
C GLU A 150 17.65 -25.88 -32.61
N GLN A 151 18.90 -25.43 -32.45
CA GLN A 151 19.35 -24.71 -31.24
C GLN A 151 18.59 -23.39 -31.04
N MET A 152 18.33 -22.64 -32.12
CA MET A 152 17.50 -21.42 -32.08
C MET A 152 16.06 -21.75 -31.68
N GLN A 153 15.45 -22.80 -32.25
CA GLN A 153 14.10 -23.23 -31.88
C GLN A 153 13.99 -23.65 -30.41
N GLN A 154 14.97 -24.40 -29.89
CA GLN A 154 15.04 -24.72 -28.46
C GLN A 154 15.19 -23.47 -27.58
N THR A 155 15.96 -22.48 -28.02
CA THR A 155 16.16 -21.22 -27.29
C THR A 155 14.89 -20.38 -27.27
N ILE A 156 14.19 -20.27 -28.41
CA ILE A 156 12.87 -19.60 -28.52
C ILE A 156 11.86 -20.29 -27.61
N GLY A 157 11.82 -21.63 -27.58
CA GLY A 157 10.94 -22.39 -26.69
C GLY A 157 11.17 -22.10 -25.21
N LYS A 158 12.44 -22.03 -24.78
CA LYS A 158 12.80 -21.65 -23.39
C LYS A 158 12.36 -20.22 -23.05
N LEU A 159 12.70 -19.25 -23.90
CA LEU A 159 12.34 -17.84 -23.70
C LEU A 159 10.81 -17.63 -23.69
N THR A 160 10.05 -18.42 -24.47
CA THR A 160 8.58 -18.39 -24.45
C THR A 160 8.05 -18.89 -23.11
N ALA A 161 8.57 -20.03 -22.61
CA ALA A 161 8.17 -20.56 -21.31
C ALA A 161 8.56 -19.63 -20.13
N GLU A 162 9.72 -18.95 -20.22
CA GLU A 162 10.14 -17.94 -19.24
C GLU A 162 9.22 -16.71 -19.27
N LEU A 163 8.75 -16.28 -20.45
CA LEU A 163 7.75 -15.21 -20.59
C LEU A 163 6.39 -15.61 -20.01
N ASP A 164 5.93 -16.83 -20.24
CA ASP A 164 4.66 -17.35 -19.69
C ASP A 164 4.70 -17.38 -18.15
N VAL A 165 5.82 -17.81 -17.55
CA VAL A 165 6.02 -17.77 -16.09
C VAL A 165 6.01 -16.33 -15.59
N LEU A 166 6.71 -15.42 -16.26
CA LEU A 166 6.80 -14.01 -15.86
C LEU A 166 5.45 -13.27 -15.96
N ASP A 167 4.61 -13.59 -16.95
CA ASP A 167 3.24 -13.04 -17.05
C ASP A 167 2.33 -13.54 -15.91
N VAL A 168 2.46 -14.81 -15.51
CA VAL A 168 1.75 -15.36 -14.35
C VAL A 168 2.22 -14.69 -13.04
N GLU A 169 3.53 -14.54 -12.84
CA GLU A 169 4.09 -13.83 -11.68
C GLU A 169 3.67 -12.35 -11.63
N TYR A 170 3.65 -11.67 -12.78
CA TYR A 170 3.17 -10.31 -12.91
C TYR A 170 1.69 -10.18 -12.51
N LYS A 171 0.83 -11.07 -13.01
CA LYS A 171 -0.61 -11.07 -12.65
C LYS A 171 -0.85 -11.39 -11.17
N GLN A 172 -0.07 -12.30 -10.59
CA GLN A 172 -0.14 -12.60 -9.15
C GLN A 172 0.30 -11.42 -8.28
N THR A 173 1.42 -10.77 -8.64
CA THR A 173 1.93 -9.60 -7.90
C THR A 173 1.02 -8.38 -8.05
N GLN A 174 0.39 -8.18 -9.22
CA GLN A 174 -0.65 -7.17 -9.41
C GLN A 174 -1.86 -7.43 -8.50
N ALA A 175 -2.40 -8.64 -8.48
CA ALA A 175 -3.55 -8.99 -7.62
C ALA A 175 -3.23 -8.86 -6.12
N ALA A 176 -2.00 -9.19 -5.71
CA ALA A 176 -1.54 -8.97 -4.34
C ALA A 176 -1.48 -7.47 -3.99
N LEU A 177 -0.94 -6.63 -4.88
CA LEU A 177 -0.89 -5.17 -4.70
C LEU A 177 -2.29 -4.53 -4.62
N GLU A 178 -3.23 -4.98 -5.44
CA GLU A 178 -4.63 -4.54 -5.39
C GLU A 178 -5.31 -4.93 -4.07
N SER A 179 -5.06 -6.16 -3.57
CA SER A 179 -5.51 -6.61 -2.25
C SER A 179 -4.91 -5.77 -1.11
N GLU A 180 -3.60 -5.53 -1.11
CA GLU A 180 -2.95 -4.68 -0.10
C GLU A 180 -3.46 -3.23 -0.14
N SER A 181 -3.72 -2.68 -1.33
CA SER A 181 -4.32 -1.35 -1.51
C SER A 181 -5.71 -1.26 -0.88
N SER A 182 -6.55 -2.29 -1.08
CA SER A 182 -7.87 -2.37 -0.42
C SER A 182 -7.73 -2.46 1.10
N GLN A 183 -6.85 -3.33 1.61
CA GLN A 183 -6.63 -3.49 3.06
C GLN A 183 -6.09 -2.21 3.71
N LEU A 184 -5.23 -1.45 3.02
CA LEU A 184 -4.76 -0.15 3.47
C LEU A 184 -5.91 0.86 3.56
N LYS A 185 -6.78 0.90 2.55
CA LYS A 185 -7.96 1.77 2.54
C LYS A 185 -8.91 1.43 3.69
N ASP A 186 -9.20 0.16 3.92
CA ASP A 186 -10.04 -0.30 5.03
C ASP A 186 -9.41 0.08 6.37
N THR A 187 -8.11 -0.13 6.54
CA THR A 187 -7.35 0.25 7.76
C THR A 187 -7.39 1.77 8.00
N LEU A 188 -7.30 2.59 6.96
CA LEU A 188 -7.45 4.05 7.06
C LEU A 188 -8.87 4.44 7.52
N THR A 189 -9.91 3.82 6.98
CA THR A 189 -11.29 4.09 7.46
C THR A 189 -11.51 3.66 8.90
N GLN A 190 -10.92 2.55 9.34
CA GLN A 190 -10.95 2.11 10.74
C GLN A 190 -10.21 3.10 11.66
N ARG A 191 -9.02 3.56 11.25
CA ARG A 191 -8.28 4.62 11.96
C ARG A 191 -9.14 5.87 12.11
N ASP A 192 -9.80 6.32 11.06
CA ASP A 192 -10.60 7.55 11.09
C ASP A 192 -11.84 7.41 11.96
N SER A 193 -12.46 6.22 12.00
CA SER A 193 -13.53 5.92 12.95
C SER A 193 -13.03 5.90 14.39
N LEU A 194 -11.83 5.37 14.65
CA LEU A 194 -11.24 5.33 15.99
C LEU A 194 -10.83 6.73 16.47
N LEU A 195 -10.28 7.58 15.59
CA LEU A 195 -9.94 8.97 15.90
C LEU A 195 -11.20 9.75 16.32
N LYS A 196 -12.29 9.66 15.54
CA LYS A 196 -13.58 10.28 15.91
C LYS A 196 -14.12 9.80 17.25
N ASN A 197 -13.97 8.51 17.56
CA ASN A 197 -14.38 7.96 18.84
C ASN A 197 -13.51 8.49 20.00
N VAL A 198 -12.21 8.67 19.79
CA VAL A 198 -11.30 9.28 20.78
C VAL A 198 -11.66 10.75 20.99
N GLU A 199 -11.83 11.53 19.92
CA GLU A 199 -12.26 12.94 19.99
C GLU A 199 -13.60 13.10 20.75
N ALA A 200 -14.57 12.21 20.49
CA ALA A 200 -15.84 12.18 21.21
C ALA A 200 -15.65 11.89 22.71
N LEU A 201 -14.89 10.85 23.06
CA LEU A 201 -14.62 10.48 24.46
C LEU A 201 -13.80 11.55 25.20
N GLU A 202 -12.87 12.23 24.54
CA GLU A 202 -12.13 13.36 25.11
C GLU A 202 -13.09 14.53 25.42
N SER A 203 -14.02 14.84 24.53
CA SER A 203 -15.03 15.89 24.75
C SER A 203 -16.03 15.54 25.86
N GLU A 204 -16.42 14.27 25.96
CA GLU A 204 -17.27 13.76 27.05
C GLU A 204 -16.51 13.83 28.38
N ASN A 205 -15.26 13.41 28.44
CA ASN A 205 -14.45 13.45 29.66
C ASN A 205 -14.20 14.89 30.13
N GLN A 206 -13.89 15.84 29.23
CA GLN A 206 -13.81 17.26 29.58
C GLN A 206 -15.13 17.80 30.16
N THR A 207 -16.27 17.37 29.61
CA THR A 207 -17.60 17.74 30.11
C THR A 207 -17.88 17.15 31.49
N LEU A 208 -17.47 15.90 31.74
CA LEU A 208 -17.59 15.23 33.04
C LEU A 208 -16.66 15.87 34.09
N GLU A 209 -15.41 16.17 33.74
CA GLU A 209 -14.46 16.88 34.61
C GLU A 209 -14.99 18.26 35.02
N GLN A 210 -15.50 19.05 34.05
CA GLN A 210 -16.10 20.34 34.34
C GLN A 210 -17.38 20.21 35.20
N THR A 211 -18.20 19.18 34.96
CA THR A 211 -19.39 18.90 35.77
C THR A 211 -19.03 18.51 37.20
N ALA A 212 -18.04 17.64 37.39
CA ALA A 212 -17.53 17.22 38.69
C ALA A 212 -16.89 18.39 39.46
N PHE A 213 -16.10 19.23 38.79
CA PHE A 213 -15.54 20.45 39.37
C PHE A 213 -16.65 21.39 39.85
N ASN A 214 -17.64 21.67 39.00
CA ASN A 214 -18.78 22.52 39.36
C ASN A 214 -19.62 21.93 40.51
N ALA A 215 -19.78 20.61 40.58
CA ALA A 215 -20.44 19.92 41.68
C ALA A 215 -19.63 20.07 42.99
N ASN A 216 -18.31 19.90 42.95
CA ASN A 216 -17.43 20.05 44.11
C ASN A 216 -17.44 21.50 44.64
N ILE A 217 -17.40 22.50 43.75
CA ILE A 217 -17.55 23.92 44.14
C ILE A 217 -18.91 24.20 44.81
N LYS A 218 -20.00 23.57 44.35
CA LYS A 218 -21.31 23.67 45.01
C LYS A 218 -21.32 22.99 46.39
N ALA A 219 -20.71 21.82 46.51
CA ALA A 219 -20.60 21.08 47.77
C ALA A 219 -19.79 21.88 48.81
N ALA A 220 -18.60 22.36 48.46
CA ALA A 220 -17.76 23.19 49.33
C ALA A 220 -18.45 24.49 49.78
N LYS A 221 -19.24 25.13 48.91
CA LYS A 221 -20.06 26.29 49.27
C LYS A 221 -21.17 25.93 50.26
N ALA A 222 -21.83 24.79 50.08
CA ALA A 222 -22.86 24.31 51.00
C ALA A 222 -22.27 23.92 52.37
N GLU A 223 -21.09 23.30 52.40
CA GLU A 223 -20.36 22.95 53.62
C GLU A 223 -19.93 24.21 54.38
N GLY A 224 -19.33 25.19 53.72
CA GLY A 224 -18.97 26.47 54.34
C GLY A 224 -20.17 27.24 54.89
N LEU A 225 -21.32 27.22 54.20
CA LEU A 225 -22.57 27.80 54.72
C LEU A 225 -23.11 27.01 55.93
N ALA A 226 -23.03 25.68 55.92
CA ALA A 226 -23.42 24.85 57.06
C ALA A 226 -22.51 25.07 58.28
N GLU A 227 -21.22 25.31 58.07
CA GLU A 227 -20.26 25.65 59.13
C GLU A 227 -20.54 27.04 59.73
N ILE A 228 -20.82 28.06 58.91
CA ILE A 228 -21.26 29.38 59.38
C ILE A 228 -22.56 29.27 60.21
N VAL A 229 -23.55 28.50 59.74
CA VAL A 229 -24.81 28.29 60.48
C VAL A 229 -24.56 27.56 61.81
N LYS A 230 -23.65 26.58 61.83
CA LYS A 230 -23.25 25.85 63.04
C LYS A 230 -22.54 26.75 64.05
N GLU A 231 -21.67 27.65 63.58
CA GLU A 231 -21.00 28.66 64.43
C GLU A 231 -22.01 29.67 64.98
N GLN A 232 -22.91 30.20 64.15
CA GLN A 232 -24.00 31.08 64.60
C GLN A 232 -24.91 30.40 65.64
N LEU A 233 -25.25 29.13 65.44
CA LEU A 233 -26.02 28.36 66.43
C LEU A 233 -25.24 28.15 67.75
N ALA A 234 -23.92 27.96 67.68
CA ALA A 234 -23.08 27.84 68.87
C ALA A 234 -22.98 29.16 69.65
N LEU A 235 -22.81 30.30 68.95
CA LEU A 235 -22.85 31.64 69.52
C LEU A 235 -24.22 31.95 70.13
N ALA A 236 -25.32 31.60 69.44
CA ALA A 236 -26.67 31.73 69.95
C ALA A 236 -26.85 30.95 71.26
N LYS A 237 -26.48 29.66 71.30
CA LYS A 237 -26.52 28.82 72.52
C LYS A 237 -25.61 29.34 73.64
N GLN A 238 -24.49 30.00 73.32
CA GLN A 238 -23.64 30.65 74.32
C GLN A 238 -24.33 31.88 74.92
N SER A 239 -24.95 32.71 74.08
CA SER A 239 -25.70 33.89 74.51
C SER A 239 -26.94 33.52 75.33
N GLU A 240 -27.68 32.48 74.90
CA GLU A 240 -28.80 31.88 75.61
C GLU A 240 -28.39 31.39 77.01
N LYS A 241 -27.26 30.65 77.12
CA LYS A 241 -26.71 30.25 78.44
C LYS A 241 -26.33 31.43 79.33
N GLN A 242 -25.96 32.57 78.77
CA GLN A 242 -25.66 33.78 79.54
C GLN A 242 -26.93 34.49 80.00
N ILE A 243 -27.97 34.53 79.15
CA ILE A 243 -29.31 35.03 79.49
C ILE A 243 -29.96 34.14 80.55
N GLN A 244 -29.91 32.81 80.42
CA GLN A 244 -30.46 31.90 81.42
C GLN A 244 -29.78 32.11 82.78
N LYS A 245 -28.44 32.21 82.82
CA LYS A 245 -27.72 32.53 84.06
C LYS A 245 -28.07 33.89 84.66
N SER A 246 -28.51 34.88 83.88
CA SER A 246 -28.98 36.16 84.41
C SER A 246 -30.42 36.08 84.91
N LEU A 247 -31.26 35.27 84.24
CA LEU A 247 -32.61 34.92 84.66
C LEU A 247 -32.60 34.13 85.98
N ASP A 248 -31.85 33.03 86.07
CA ASP A 248 -31.72 32.22 87.30
C ASP A 248 -31.29 33.09 88.52
N ARG A 249 -30.42 34.07 88.28
CA ARG A 249 -29.99 35.04 89.30
C ARG A 249 -31.09 36.03 89.68
N SER A 250 -31.89 36.49 88.72
CA SER A 250 -33.01 37.40 88.98
C SER A 250 -34.17 36.67 89.66
N GLU A 251 -34.51 35.46 89.23
CA GLU A 251 -35.48 34.57 89.86
C GLU A 251 -35.08 34.24 91.30
N LYS A 252 -33.81 33.86 91.52
CA LYS A 252 -33.31 33.66 92.89
C LYS A 252 -33.43 34.93 93.73
N LYS A 253 -33.06 36.11 93.19
CA LYS A 253 -33.20 37.38 93.90
C LYS A 253 -34.66 37.73 94.20
N VAL A 254 -35.60 37.41 93.30
CA VAL A 254 -37.05 37.57 93.52
C VAL A 254 -37.54 36.58 94.59
N SER A 255 -37.06 35.34 94.59
CA SER A 255 -37.40 34.35 95.62
C SER A 255 -36.83 34.73 96.99
N ASP A 256 -35.61 35.25 97.05
CA ASP A 256 -34.97 35.74 98.28
C ASP A 256 -35.72 36.98 98.81
N LEU A 257 -36.08 37.93 97.94
CA LEU A 257 -36.94 39.08 98.27
C LEU A 257 -38.35 38.65 98.73
N ASN A 258 -38.95 37.63 98.10
CA ASN A 258 -40.27 37.14 98.50
C ASN A 258 -40.19 36.43 99.86
N ARG A 259 -39.11 35.70 100.12
CA ARG A 259 -38.82 35.12 101.44
C ARG A 259 -38.59 36.20 102.50
N GLU A 260 -37.89 37.28 102.16
CA GLU A 260 -37.69 38.44 103.02
C GLU A 260 -39.01 39.18 103.29
N MET A 261 -39.87 39.35 102.28
CA MET A 261 -41.24 39.87 102.43
C MET A 261 -42.11 38.98 103.31
N HIS A 262 -42.03 37.65 103.17
CA HIS A 262 -42.72 36.71 104.06
C HIS A 262 -42.18 36.79 105.48
N ASN A 263 -40.85 36.81 105.67
CA ASN A 263 -40.21 36.91 106.99
C ASN A 263 -40.52 38.25 107.67
N THR A 264 -40.49 39.37 106.96
CA THR A 264 -40.83 40.70 107.50
C THR A 264 -42.33 40.82 107.77
N SER A 265 -43.20 40.27 106.92
CA SER A 265 -44.64 40.17 107.17
C SER A 265 -44.99 39.25 108.35
N GLN A 266 -44.17 38.23 108.61
CA GLN A 266 -44.34 37.33 109.75
C GLN A 266 -43.77 37.96 111.03
N SER A 267 -42.58 38.57 110.97
CA SER A 267 -42.00 39.39 112.05
C SER A 267 -42.94 40.52 112.47
N LEU A 268 -43.57 41.21 111.53
CA LEU A 268 -44.60 42.23 111.82
C LEU A 268 -45.84 41.62 112.47
N ARG A 269 -46.24 40.40 112.08
CA ARG A 269 -47.36 39.68 112.71
C ARG A 269 -47.03 39.20 114.13
N ASP A 270 -45.80 38.80 114.37
CA ASP A 270 -45.31 38.39 115.69
C ASP A 270 -45.07 39.60 116.60
N GLU A 271 -44.56 40.72 116.08
CA GLU A 271 -44.53 42.01 116.80
C GLU A 271 -45.95 42.52 117.13
N MET A 272 -46.91 42.34 116.21
CA MET A 272 -48.32 42.62 116.47
C MET A 272 -48.97 41.65 117.47
N ARG A 273 -48.39 40.47 117.72
CA ARG A 273 -48.77 39.57 118.84
C ARG A 273 -48.12 40.01 120.15
N ASP A 274 -46.83 40.31 120.16
CA ASP A 274 -46.10 40.71 121.36
C ASP A 274 -46.59 42.07 121.91
N ARG A 275 -47.11 42.95 121.03
CA ARG A 275 -47.81 44.18 121.42
C ARG A 275 -49.27 43.96 121.85
N GLN A 276 -49.81 42.74 121.81
CA GLN A 276 -51.15 42.41 122.29
C GLN A 276 -51.14 41.81 123.70
N VAL A 277 -51.49 42.66 124.67
CA VAL A 277 -51.88 42.23 126.02
C VAL A 277 -53.10 41.30 125.95
N PRO A 278 -53.18 40.20 126.74
CA PRO A 278 -54.28 39.25 126.65
C PRO A 278 -55.62 39.85 127.09
N LEU A 279 -56.63 39.79 126.21
CA LEU A 279 -58.03 39.94 126.59
C LEU A 279 -58.84 38.71 126.13
N TYR A 280 -59.35 37.99 127.13
CA TYR A 280 -60.21 36.82 127.01
C TYR A 280 -61.67 37.21 126.64
N PRO A 281 -62.60 36.27 126.36
CA PRO A 281 -63.35 36.30 125.11
C PRO A 281 -64.79 36.82 125.23
N GLN A 282 -65.38 37.19 124.09
CA GLN A 282 -66.83 37.36 123.93
C GLN A 282 -67.44 36.19 123.16
N LYS A 283 -68.29 35.41 123.85
CA LYS A 283 -69.36 34.56 123.28
C LYS A 283 -70.39 35.50 122.61
N ARG A 284 -71.25 35.16 121.64
CA ARG A 284 -71.73 33.94 120.93
C ARG A 284 -72.30 34.49 119.58
N VAL A 285 -72.79 33.74 118.58
CA VAL A 285 -73.93 32.79 118.55
C VAL A 285 -73.78 31.89 117.30
N ARG A 286 -74.37 30.68 117.33
CA ARG A 286 -74.41 29.71 116.23
C ARG A 286 -75.64 29.88 115.33
N THR A 287 -75.49 29.54 114.05
CA THR A 287 -76.41 28.73 113.22
C THR A 287 -75.53 28.10 112.12
N THR A 288 -75.17 26.81 112.21
CA THR A 288 -75.90 25.60 111.75
C THR A 288 -75.81 25.35 110.24
N ASP A 289 -75.15 24.22 109.95
CA ASP A 289 -75.42 23.21 108.93
C ASP A 289 -74.98 23.43 107.47
N ASP A 290 -73.94 22.65 107.13
CA ASP A 290 -73.92 21.71 105.99
C ASP A 290 -74.98 21.86 104.89
N SER A 291 -74.53 22.06 103.64
CA SER A 291 -74.41 20.93 102.70
C SER A 291 -74.07 21.37 101.26
N LEU A 292 -73.27 20.52 100.60
CA LEU A 292 -73.36 20.13 99.18
C LEU A 292 -74.08 21.07 98.18
N GLN A 293 -73.33 21.64 97.23
CA GLN A 293 -73.28 21.09 95.86
C GLN A 293 -72.25 21.82 94.96
N ALA A 294 -71.79 21.11 93.93
CA ALA A 294 -70.87 21.64 92.94
C ALA A 294 -71.62 22.42 91.85
N GLN A 295 -71.11 23.60 91.48
CA GLN A 295 -71.24 24.12 90.12
C GLN A 295 -70.15 25.16 89.84
N TYR A 296 -69.18 24.79 89.00
CA TYR A 296 -68.36 25.74 88.26
C TYR A 296 -69.17 26.25 87.05
N PRO A 297 -69.26 27.58 86.83
CA PRO A 297 -69.41 28.15 85.51
C PRO A 297 -68.03 28.61 84.96
N PRO A 298 -67.86 28.70 83.62
CA PRO A 298 -66.54 28.76 82.99
C PRO A 298 -66.14 30.15 82.45
N GLN A 299 -64.87 30.22 81.98
CA GLN A 299 -64.35 31.19 81.00
C GLN A 299 -64.26 32.67 81.48
N GLU A 300 -63.31 33.48 81.02
CA GLU A 300 -62.53 33.42 79.78
C GLU A 300 -61.14 34.09 79.95
N ILE A 301 -60.07 33.53 79.38
CA ILE A 301 -58.78 34.21 79.17
C ILE A 301 -58.52 34.19 77.66
N PRO A 302 -58.23 35.32 76.99
CA PRO A 302 -57.92 35.31 75.56
C PRO A 302 -56.50 34.75 75.31
N PRO A 303 -56.34 33.67 74.53
CA PRO A 303 -55.03 33.24 74.05
C PRO A 303 -54.58 34.07 72.84
N ALA A 304 -53.27 34.13 72.63
CA ALA A 304 -52.67 34.77 71.45
C ALA A 304 -52.95 33.96 70.16
N LYS A 305 -52.87 34.68 69.03
CA LYS A 305 -52.96 34.11 67.69
C LYS A 305 -51.78 33.18 67.41
N ASP A 306 -52.05 32.05 66.77
CA ASP A 306 -51.03 31.33 66.00
C ASP A 306 -51.56 30.91 64.62
N ALA A 307 -50.64 30.66 63.69
CA ALA A 307 -50.88 30.79 62.25
C ALA A 307 -51.57 29.59 61.56
N GLN A 308 -52.23 29.89 60.44
CA GLN A 308 -52.73 28.91 59.46
C GLN A 308 -51.60 28.34 58.55
N PRO A 309 -51.86 27.26 57.79
CA PRO A 309 -50.84 26.25 57.49
C PRO A 309 -50.05 26.46 56.20
N ALA A 310 -48.84 25.91 56.16
CA ALA A 310 -48.10 25.60 54.94
C ALA A 310 -48.16 24.08 54.66
N PRO A 311 -48.54 23.64 53.44
CA PRO A 311 -48.63 22.22 53.12
C PRO A 311 -47.43 21.69 52.28
N GLN A 312 -47.28 20.36 52.30
CA GLN A 312 -46.54 19.50 51.35
C GLN A 312 -45.00 19.34 51.51
N MET A 313 -44.61 18.19 52.06
CA MET A 313 -43.56 17.34 51.49
C MET A 313 -44.04 15.87 51.51
N PRO A 314 -43.92 15.09 50.42
CA PRO A 314 -44.12 13.65 50.44
C PRO A 314 -42.78 12.89 50.49
N GLN A 315 -42.69 11.82 51.30
CA GLN A 315 -41.68 10.77 51.16
C GLN A 315 -42.32 9.49 50.59
N PRO A 316 -41.61 8.70 49.77
CA PRO A 316 -42.08 7.39 49.29
C PRO A 316 -41.42 6.21 50.03
N ILE A 317 -42.22 5.19 50.34
CA ILE A 317 -41.78 3.81 50.62
C ILE A 317 -42.70 2.86 49.82
N THR A 318 -42.20 1.67 49.46
CA THR A 318 -42.62 0.88 48.26
C THR A 318 -43.61 -0.29 48.57
N PRO A 319 -43.74 -1.40 47.78
CA PRO A 319 -44.97 -1.79 47.04
C PRO A 319 -45.46 -3.22 47.49
N PRO A 320 -46.04 -4.15 46.68
CA PRO A 320 -46.78 -4.14 45.38
C PRO A 320 -48.20 -4.80 45.56
N PRO A 321 -48.93 -5.40 44.56
CA PRO A 321 -48.77 -5.56 43.10
C PRO A 321 -49.99 -4.98 42.31
N ALA A 322 -50.37 -5.31 41.05
CA ALA A 322 -50.01 -6.37 40.09
C ALA A 322 -50.34 -5.99 38.60
N ALA A 323 -50.34 -7.01 37.72
CA ALA A 323 -50.93 -7.07 36.36
C ALA A 323 -50.29 -6.25 35.22
N SER A 324 -49.38 -6.90 34.49
CA SER A 324 -48.87 -6.50 33.15
C SER A 324 -49.89 -6.80 32.03
N PRO A 325 -49.65 -6.34 30.78
CA PRO A 325 -48.94 -7.22 29.85
C PRO A 325 -47.87 -6.58 28.94
N LEU A 326 -46.81 -7.37 28.71
CA LEU A 326 -45.90 -7.43 27.54
C LEU A 326 -45.24 -6.16 26.97
N GLN A 327 -43.94 -6.03 27.24
CA GLN A 327 -42.91 -5.63 26.26
C GLN A 327 -41.76 -6.66 26.27
N PRO A 328 -41.07 -6.89 25.14
CA PRO A 328 -40.01 -7.90 25.05
C PRO A 328 -38.70 -7.42 25.70
N ASN A 329 -38.00 -8.35 26.38
CA ASN A 329 -36.80 -8.07 27.15
C ASN A 329 -35.52 -8.57 26.43
N PRO A 330 -34.49 -7.72 26.22
CA PRO A 330 -33.16 -8.15 25.77
C PRO A 330 -32.06 -7.97 26.84
N SER A 331 -32.32 -8.30 28.12
CA SER A 331 -31.33 -8.20 29.20
C SER A 331 -30.59 -9.53 29.49
N THR A 332 -29.80 -10.07 28.54
CA THR A 332 -28.90 -11.21 28.84
C THR A 332 -27.57 -11.25 28.07
N GLN A 333 -27.27 -10.29 27.20
CA GLN A 333 -25.99 -10.27 26.45
C GLN A 333 -24.83 -9.52 27.17
N GLY A 334 -25.12 -8.72 28.20
CA GLY A 334 -24.12 -7.84 28.83
C GLY A 334 -22.98 -8.56 29.59
N LYS A 335 -23.22 -9.75 30.17
CA LYS A 335 -22.21 -10.46 30.98
C LYS A 335 -21.34 -11.45 30.20
N ALA A 336 -21.77 -11.93 29.03
CA ALA A 336 -20.97 -12.86 28.22
C ALA A 336 -19.84 -12.16 27.44
N LEU A 337 -20.04 -10.89 27.05
CA LEU A 337 -19.08 -10.15 26.22
C LEU A 337 -17.84 -9.66 27.00
N GLN A 338 -17.99 -9.29 28.28
CA GLN A 338 -16.84 -8.87 29.11
C GLN A 338 -15.87 -10.03 29.40
N ASP A 339 -16.41 -11.25 29.56
CA ASP A 339 -15.61 -12.46 29.82
C ASP A 339 -14.87 -12.94 28.56
N LEU A 340 -15.52 -12.88 27.38
CA LEU A 340 -14.82 -13.10 26.10
C LEU A 340 -13.67 -12.11 25.87
N GLY A 341 -13.85 -10.84 26.23
CA GLY A 341 -12.79 -9.82 26.11
C GLY A 341 -11.56 -10.16 26.96
N HIS A 342 -11.77 -10.54 28.23
CA HIS A 342 -10.68 -10.90 29.14
C HIS A 342 -10.01 -12.23 28.73
N ALA A 343 -10.79 -13.23 28.32
CA ALA A 343 -10.28 -14.51 27.83
C ALA A 343 -9.44 -14.36 26.55
N LEU A 344 -9.86 -13.49 25.61
CA LEU A 344 -9.13 -13.26 24.36
C LEU A 344 -7.82 -12.47 24.57
N VAL A 345 -7.82 -11.49 25.47
CA VAL A 345 -6.60 -10.76 25.86
C VAL A 345 -5.61 -11.69 26.58
N MET A 346 -6.08 -12.52 27.51
CA MET A 346 -5.24 -13.51 28.20
C MET A 346 -4.66 -14.60 27.27
N THR A 347 -5.42 -15.05 26.27
CA THR A 347 -4.93 -16.05 25.30
C THR A 347 -3.98 -15.46 24.26
N ARG A 348 -4.16 -14.20 23.82
CA ARG A 348 -3.13 -13.49 23.04
C ARG A 348 -1.87 -13.24 23.87
N ALA A 349 -1.98 -12.78 25.11
CA ALA A 349 -0.84 -12.54 25.99
C ALA A 349 0.00 -13.82 26.22
N LYS A 350 -0.65 -14.96 26.54
CA LYS A 350 0.07 -16.24 26.74
C LYS A 350 0.67 -16.84 25.47
N LYS A 351 0.13 -16.57 24.28
CA LYS A 351 0.75 -17.00 23.00
C LYS A 351 1.94 -16.12 22.58
N VAL A 352 1.98 -14.85 22.96
CA VAL A 352 3.10 -13.95 22.67
C VAL A 352 4.23 -14.08 23.70
N SER A 353 3.92 -14.40 24.97
CA SER A 353 4.92 -14.51 26.05
C SER A 353 5.84 -15.75 26.00
N GLN A 354 5.72 -16.63 25.00
CA GLN A 354 6.68 -17.73 24.76
C GLN A 354 7.60 -17.53 23.56
N ALA A 355 7.46 -16.43 22.81
CA ALA A 355 8.50 -16.02 21.88
C ALA A 355 9.69 -15.46 22.67
N LYS A 356 10.63 -16.31 23.07
CA LYS A 356 11.95 -15.89 23.56
C LYS A 356 12.59 -15.00 22.49
N THR A 357 12.54 -13.69 22.68
CA THR A 357 13.21 -12.69 21.86
C THR A 357 14.71 -12.82 22.05
N ARG A 358 15.32 -13.80 21.36
CA ARG A 358 16.77 -13.88 21.18
C ARG A 358 17.23 -12.56 20.58
N THR A 359 17.93 -11.79 21.39
CA THR A 359 18.51 -10.49 21.03
C THR A 359 19.47 -10.65 19.86
N LEU A 360 19.76 -9.55 19.16
CA LEU A 360 20.67 -9.59 18.00
C LEU A 360 22.07 -10.10 18.38
N SER A 361 22.50 -9.90 19.63
CA SER A 361 23.72 -10.48 20.21
C SER A 361 23.71 -12.03 20.20
N ASP A 362 22.63 -12.68 20.66
CA ASP A 362 22.53 -14.16 20.62
C ASP A 362 22.66 -14.72 19.19
N LYS A 363 22.02 -14.05 18.22
CA LYS A 363 22.08 -14.44 16.80
C LYS A 363 23.49 -14.28 16.21
N LEU A 364 24.25 -13.27 16.65
CA LEU A 364 25.64 -13.07 16.24
C LEU A 364 26.60 -14.11 16.86
N PHE A 365 26.39 -14.48 18.13
CA PHE A 365 27.22 -15.49 18.79
C PHE A 365 27.04 -16.90 18.19
N GLU A 366 25.81 -17.31 17.84
CA GLU A 366 25.62 -18.61 17.15
C GLU A 366 26.20 -18.63 15.73
N ARG A 367 26.13 -17.51 14.99
CA ARG A 367 26.73 -17.44 13.65
C ARG A 367 28.25 -17.65 13.72
N LYS A 368 28.93 -17.03 14.69
CA LYS A 368 30.37 -17.26 14.96
C LYS A 368 30.64 -18.72 15.37
N LYS A 369 29.81 -19.31 16.24
CA LYS A 369 29.97 -20.70 16.72
C LYS A 369 29.77 -21.74 15.60
N SER A 370 28.89 -21.49 14.63
CA SER A 370 28.70 -22.38 13.47
C SER A 370 29.90 -22.38 12.52
N GLN A 371 30.49 -21.21 12.23
CA GLN A 371 31.68 -21.11 11.36
C GLN A 371 32.91 -21.82 11.95
N PHE A 372 33.06 -21.86 13.28
CA PHE A 372 34.13 -22.63 13.92
C PHE A 372 33.90 -24.15 13.91
N ARG A 373 32.66 -24.64 13.78
CA ARG A 373 32.39 -26.08 13.59
C ARG A 373 32.51 -26.53 12.13
N ALA A 374 32.26 -25.65 11.16
CA ALA A 374 32.41 -25.96 9.74
C ALA A 374 33.87 -26.12 9.27
N LYS A 375 34.86 -25.68 10.07
CA LYS A 375 36.31 -25.82 9.79
C LYS A 375 36.97 -27.02 10.50
N LYS A 376 36.19 -28.00 10.96
CA LYS A 376 36.69 -29.21 11.65
C LYS A 376 36.07 -30.52 11.10
N LYS A 377 35.87 -30.56 9.79
CA LYS A 377 35.74 -31.77 8.98
C LYS A 377 36.68 -31.65 7.79
#